data_AF-A0A848RS88-F1
#
_entry.id   AF-A0A848RS88-F1
#
_cell.length_a   1.000
_cell.length_b   1.000
_cell.length_c   1.000
_cell.angle_alpha   90.00
_cell.angle_beta   90.00
_cell.angle_gamma   90.00
#
_symmetry.space_group_name_H-M   'P 1'
#
loop_
_entity.id
_entity.type
_entity.pdbx_description
1 polymer ?
#
loop_
_entity_poly.entity_id
_entity_poly.type
_entity_poly.pdbx_seq_one_letter_code
_entity_poly.pdbx_strand_id
1 'polypeptide(L)'
;MALTPEDVVNKRFQPTKFREGYDQDEVDDFLDEVVVELRRLNQENEELKQRLVGSDSRIAELQRNAASEQTQAIAAPAPVVVAPQPVVSSVDETESTNNLLQLARRLHEEHVREGVEKRDALIAEGHATAARVVAEAEAKQRAQITALESERTGIERQIEELRSFERDYRAKLKSYIETHLRDLDSTGVGTNGFKTGGNPAVSGQFATVAAGDDRQTPPTFQSFGG
;
A
#
# COMPACT_ATOMS: atom_id res chain seq x y z
N MET A 1 11.54 22.57 23.48
CA MET A 1 11.67 21.26 24.16
C MET A 1 10.79 20.30 23.37
N ALA A 2 11.36 19.61 22.38
CA ALA A 2 10.62 18.68 21.54
C ALA A 2 10.59 17.31 22.25
N LEU A 3 9.45 16.64 22.25
CA LEU A 3 9.37 15.25 22.69
C LEU A 3 10.29 14.41 21.82
N THR A 4 11.12 13.57 22.43
CA THR A 4 11.87 12.58 21.69
C THR A 4 10.99 11.35 21.44
N PRO A 5 11.23 10.57 20.37
CA PRO A 5 10.54 9.30 20.16
C PRO A 5 10.62 8.36 21.36
N GLU A 6 11.75 8.39 22.07
CA GLU A 6 11.97 7.60 23.29
C GLU A 6 11.09 8.05 24.47
N ASP A 7 10.73 9.35 24.54
CA ASP A 7 9.85 9.88 25.59
C ASP A 7 8.41 9.39 25.43
N VAL A 8 7.98 9.12 24.19
CA VAL A 8 6.64 8.62 23.87
C VAL A 8 6.52 7.15 24.23
N VAL A 9 7.51 6.33 23.86
CA VAL A 9 7.56 4.89 24.19
C VAL A 9 7.62 4.65 25.71
N ASN A 10 8.37 5.49 26.43
CA ASN A 10 8.50 5.37 27.88
C ASN A 10 7.31 5.97 28.66
N LYS A 11 6.34 6.57 27.97
CA LYS A 11 5.19 7.21 28.63
C LYS A 11 4.22 6.15 29.15
N ARG A 12 4.02 6.14 30.47
CA ARG A 12 2.99 5.31 31.13
C ARG A 12 1.82 6.18 31.59
N PHE A 13 0.62 5.85 31.13
CA PHE A 13 -0.62 6.50 31.55
C PHE A 13 -1.21 5.80 32.79
N GLN A 14 -1.94 6.55 33.61
CA GLN A 14 -2.60 6.02 34.82
C GLN A 14 -3.97 5.43 34.45
N PRO A 15 -4.32 4.21 34.90
CA PRO A 15 -5.57 3.56 34.53
C PRO A 15 -6.78 4.22 35.21
N THR A 16 -7.80 4.59 34.44
CA THR A 16 -9.01 5.25 34.96
C THR A 16 -10.13 4.22 35.23
N LYS A 17 -10.25 3.74 36.47
CA LYS A 17 -11.26 2.73 36.87
C LYS A 17 -12.71 3.22 37.01
N PHE A 18 -12.95 4.53 37.06
CA PHE A 18 -14.25 5.10 37.45
C PHE A 18 -14.83 6.12 36.46
N ARG A 19 -14.23 6.27 35.28
CA ARG A 19 -14.69 7.18 34.22
C ARG A 19 -14.50 6.49 32.86
N GLU A 20 -15.27 6.93 31.86
CA GLU A 20 -15.00 6.62 30.46
C GLU A 20 -13.56 7.03 30.16
N GLY A 21 -12.70 6.03 30.02
CA GLY A 21 -11.30 6.17 29.71
C GLY A 21 -11.07 5.75 28.26
N TYR A 22 -9.94 6.17 27.70
CA TYR A 22 -9.47 5.62 26.44
C TYR A 22 -9.15 4.14 26.62
N ASP A 23 -9.39 3.34 25.58
CA ASP A 23 -8.94 1.96 25.55
C ASP A 23 -7.41 1.94 25.55
N GLN A 24 -6.82 1.11 26.40
CA GLN A 24 -5.37 1.06 26.54
C GLN A 24 -4.72 0.54 25.26
N ASP A 25 -5.32 -0.46 24.62
CA ASP A 25 -4.78 -1.09 23.42
C ASP A 25 -4.84 -0.12 22.23
N GLU A 26 -5.95 0.64 22.07
CA GLU A 26 -6.09 1.67 21.03
C GLU A 26 -5.10 2.84 21.23
N VAL A 27 -4.86 3.22 22.49
CA VAL A 27 -3.86 4.24 22.80
C VAL A 27 -2.44 3.73 22.49
N ASP A 28 -2.12 2.48 22.84
CA ASP A 28 -0.82 1.88 22.57
C ASP A 28 -0.57 1.78 21.03
N ASP A 29 -1.56 1.34 20.24
CA ASP A 29 -1.49 1.31 18.77
C ASP A 29 -1.27 2.71 18.16
N PHE A 30 -1.98 3.73 18.65
CA PHE A 30 -1.82 5.11 18.19
C PHE A 30 -0.42 5.66 18.53
N LEU A 31 0.11 5.32 19.70
CA LEU A 31 1.45 5.77 20.11
C LEU A 31 2.54 5.13 19.26
N ASP A 32 2.39 3.89 18.83
CA ASP A 32 3.32 3.24 17.89
C ASP A 32 3.36 3.98 16.54
N GLU A 33 2.21 4.35 15.99
CA GLU A 33 2.14 5.17 14.77
C GLU A 33 2.83 6.53 14.94
N VAL A 34 2.55 7.21 16.05
CA VAL A 34 3.16 8.51 16.38
C VAL A 34 4.69 8.40 16.51
N VAL A 35 5.21 7.32 17.10
CA VAL A 35 6.65 7.09 17.23
C VAL A 35 7.31 6.92 15.87
N VAL A 36 6.68 6.18 14.95
CA VAL A 36 7.18 5.98 13.58
C VAL A 36 7.25 7.32 12.84
N GLU A 37 6.18 8.12 12.87
CA GLU A 37 6.16 9.44 12.24
C GLU A 37 7.14 10.41 12.88
N LEU A 38 7.29 10.39 14.22
CA LEU A 38 8.23 11.27 14.90
C LEU A 38 9.69 10.92 14.59
N ARG A 39 10.02 9.63 14.40
CA ARG A 39 11.35 9.21 13.89
C ARG A 39 11.55 9.70 12.45
N ARG A 40 10.54 9.53 11.58
CA ARG A 40 10.58 9.99 10.19
C ARG A 40 10.81 11.50 10.10
N LEU A 41 10.03 12.30 10.82
CA LEU A 41 10.14 13.76 10.85
C LEU A 41 11.47 14.24 11.42
N ASN A 42 12.01 13.57 12.44
CA ASN A 42 13.33 13.91 12.96
C ASN A 42 14.42 13.61 11.93
N GLN A 43 14.35 12.46 11.24
CA GLN A 43 15.30 12.13 10.18
C GLN A 43 15.23 13.13 9.01
N GLU A 44 14.02 13.49 8.57
CA GLU A 44 13.80 14.48 7.53
C GLU A 44 14.33 15.87 7.93
N ASN A 45 14.11 16.29 9.18
CA ASN A 45 14.68 17.54 9.70
C ASN A 45 16.20 17.52 9.73
N GLU A 46 16.82 16.41 10.16
CA GLU A 46 18.27 16.29 10.15
C GLU A 46 18.84 16.29 8.73
N GLU A 47 18.18 15.63 7.78
CA GLU A 47 18.54 15.69 6.36
C GLU A 47 18.42 17.10 5.79
N LEU A 48 17.33 17.82 6.08
CA LEU A 48 17.13 19.19 5.63
C LEU A 48 18.17 20.14 6.22
N LYS A 49 18.51 19.99 7.51
CA LYS A 49 19.60 20.76 8.13
C LYS A 49 20.95 20.47 7.47
N GLN A 50 21.25 19.21 7.17
CA GLN A 50 22.48 18.85 6.46
C GLN A 50 22.54 19.45 5.05
N ARG A 51 21.41 19.44 4.32
CA ARG A 51 21.30 20.07 2.99
C ARG A 51 21.49 21.58 3.06
N LEU A 52 20.95 22.25 4.08
CA LEU A 52 21.17 23.68 4.32
C LEU A 52 22.64 23.99 4.59
N VAL A 53 23.27 23.27 5.54
CA VAL A 53 24.70 23.45 5.86
C VAL A 53 25.59 23.18 4.64
N GLY A 54 25.27 22.16 3.83
CA GLY A 54 25.98 21.87 2.60
C GLY A 54 25.78 22.93 1.50
N SER A 55 24.60 23.55 1.45
CA SER A 55 24.32 24.65 0.52
C SER A 55 25.03 25.94 0.94
N ASP A 56 25.02 26.25 2.24
CA ASP A 56 25.69 27.41 2.81
C ASP A 56 27.22 27.33 2.64
N SER A 57 27.81 26.14 2.82
CA SER A 57 29.24 25.93 2.55
C SER A 57 29.58 26.12 1.07
N ARG A 58 28.71 25.64 0.17
CA ARG A 58 28.87 25.84 -1.28
C ARG A 58 28.77 27.31 -1.68
N ILE A 59 27.85 28.06 -1.08
CA ILE A 59 27.72 29.50 -1.28
C ILE A 59 28.98 30.23 -0.78
N ALA A 60 29.49 29.86 0.39
CA ALA A 60 30.70 30.45 0.95
C ALA A 60 31.95 30.21 0.08
N GLU A 61 32.08 29.02 -0.52
CA GLU A 61 33.14 28.72 -1.50
C GLU A 61 33.04 29.59 -2.75
N LEU A 62 31.83 29.73 -3.33
CA LEU A 62 31.59 30.57 -4.50
C LEU A 62 31.88 32.05 -4.21
N GLN A 63 31.49 32.54 -3.02
CA GLN A 63 31.76 33.90 -2.60
C GLN A 63 33.26 34.16 -2.35
N ARG A 64 33.98 33.17 -1.81
CA ARG A 64 35.44 33.25 -1.64
C ARG A 64 36.17 33.27 -2.98
N ASN A 65 35.74 32.45 -3.94
CA ASN A 65 36.30 32.46 -5.30
C ASN A 65 36.00 33.79 -6.01
N ALA A 66 34.78 34.32 -5.90
CA ALA A 66 34.43 35.63 -6.45
C ALA A 66 35.26 36.79 -5.85
N ALA A 67 35.55 36.75 -4.54
CA ALA A 67 36.40 37.74 -3.88
C ALA A 67 37.89 37.61 -4.30
N SER A 68 38.35 36.40 -4.60
CA SER A 68 39.71 36.13 -5.08
C SER A 68 39.91 36.62 -6.52
N GLU A 69 38.90 36.49 -7.38
CA GLU A 69 38.88 37.03 -8.74
C GLU A 69 38.82 38.57 -8.76
N GLN A 70 38.12 39.20 -7.80
CA GLN A 70 38.09 40.66 -7.66
C GLN A 70 39.40 41.25 -7.13
N THR A 71 40.20 40.50 -6.38
CA THR A 71 41.49 41.00 -5.83
C THR A 71 42.63 40.90 -6.86
N GLN A 72 42.54 40.01 -7.86
CA GLN A 72 43.52 39.93 -8.95
C GLN A 72 43.35 41.02 -10.03
N ALA A 73 42.24 41.76 -10.04
CA ALA A 73 42.00 42.84 -11.01
C ALA A 73 42.55 44.22 -10.59
N ILE A 74 43.11 44.38 -9.38
CA ILE A 74 43.47 45.72 -8.82
C ILE A 74 44.94 45.88 -8.42
N ALA A 75 45.82 44.91 -8.68
CA ALA A 75 47.22 44.98 -8.24
C ALA A 75 48.25 44.57 -9.31
N ALA A 76 48.54 45.49 -10.24
CA ALA A 76 49.85 45.58 -10.92
C ALA A 76 50.06 47.02 -11.47
N PRO A 77 51.07 47.78 -10.98
CA PRO A 77 51.36 49.14 -11.45
C PRO A 77 52.27 49.17 -12.70
N ALA A 78 52.18 50.28 -13.44
CA ALA A 78 52.79 50.58 -14.74
C ALA A 78 54.34 50.56 -14.79
N PRO A 79 54.95 50.48 -16.01
CA PRO A 79 55.53 51.71 -16.57
C PRO A 79 55.38 51.90 -18.10
N VAL A 80 55.59 53.16 -18.47
CA VAL A 80 55.47 53.86 -19.76
C VAL A 80 56.56 53.45 -20.76
N VAL A 81 56.24 53.17 -22.05
CA VAL A 81 56.99 53.73 -23.21
C VAL A 81 56.27 53.63 -24.58
N VAL A 82 56.40 54.72 -25.35
CA VAL A 82 56.46 54.89 -26.83
C VAL A 82 55.18 54.76 -27.68
N ALA A 83 54.75 55.92 -28.22
CA ALA A 83 54.22 56.03 -29.59
C ALA A 83 55.42 56.27 -30.55
N PRO A 84 55.45 55.65 -31.75
CA PRO A 84 54.70 56.21 -32.89
C PRO A 84 54.01 55.17 -33.79
N GLN A 85 52.96 55.64 -34.48
CA GLN A 85 52.31 55.03 -35.66
C GLN A 85 53.30 54.85 -36.84
N PRO A 86 53.08 53.99 -37.89
CA PRO A 86 51.83 53.89 -38.66
C PRO A 86 51.41 52.52 -39.27
N VAL A 87 50.16 52.55 -39.72
CA VAL A 87 49.36 51.65 -40.57
C VAL A 87 50.09 50.84 -41.64
N VAL A 88 49.72 49.56 -41.79
CA VAL A 88 49.31 48.83 -43.02
C VAL A 88 48.97 47.36 -42.65
N SER A 89 47.70 46.96 -42.53
CA SER A 89 47.01 46.05 -43.49
C SER A 89 45.51 45.90 -43.13
N SER A 90 44.72 46.97 -43.22
CA SER A 90 43.33 47.00 -42.69
C SER A 90 42.26 46.29 -43.54
N VAL A 91 42.63 45.71 -44.69
CA VAL A 91 41.65 45.09 -45.62
C VAL A 91 41.51 43.58 -45.36
N ASP A 92 42.60 42.88 -45.04
CA ASP A 92 42.59 41.42 -44.81
C ASP A 92 42.06 41.01 -43.42
N GLU A 93 42.20 41.90 -42.45
CA GLU A 93 41.78 41.72 -41.05
C GLU A 93 40.25 41.84 -40.89
N THR A 94 39.60 42.68 -41.72
CA THR A 94 38.14 42.84 -41.74
C THR A 94 37.41 41.66 -42.40
N GLU A 95 37.97 41.06 -43.44
CA GLU A 95 37.47 39.83 -44.07
C GLU A 95 37.67 38.60 -43.14
N SER A 96 38.84 38.51 -42.49
CA SER A 96 39.15 37.45 -41.54
C SER A 96 38.24 37.48 -40.30
N THR A 97 37.93 38.67 -39.78
CA THR A 97 36.97 38.83 -38.67
C THR A 97 35.52 38.52 -39.09
N ASN A 98 35.14 38.83 -40.33
CA ASN A 98 33.83 38.45 -40.87
C ASN A 98 33.68 36.92 -40.99
N ASN A 99 34.70 36.25 -41.51
CA ASN A 99 34.74 34.78 -41.59
C ASN A 99 34.72 34.12 -40.20
N LEU A 100 35.41 34.70 -39.22
CA LEU A 100 35.36 34.23 -37.83
C LEU A 100 33.96 34.37 -37.23
N LEU A 101 33.29 35.50 -37.45
CA LEU A 101 31.93 35.73 -36.96
C LEU A 101 30.91 34.77 -37.61
N GLN A 102 31.08 34.47 -38.89
CA GLN A 102 30.24 33.49 -39.59
C GLN A 102 30.45 32.07 -39.05
N LEU A 103 31.70 31.68 -38.78
CA LEU A 103 32.01 30.40 -38.15
C LEU A 103 31.45 30.32 -36.73
N ALA A 104 31.61 31.37 -35.93
CA ALA A 104 31.07 31.45 -34.57
C ALA A 104 29.54 31.34 -34.55
N ARG A 105 28.84 31.99 -35.49
CA ARG A 105 27.38 31.86 -35.64
C ARG A 105 26.96 30.45 -36.01
N ARG A 106 27.62 29.82 -36.99
CA ARG A 106 27.32 28.42 -37.37
C ARG A 106 27.55 27.45 -36.22
N LEU A 107 28.66 27.58 -35.50
CA LEU A 107 28.95 26.74 -34.33
C LEU A 107 27.90 26.93 -33.24
N HIS A 108 27.46 28.17 -33.01
CA HIS A 108 26.42 28.47 -32.05
C HIS A 108 25.07 27.88 -32.47
N GLU A 109 24.66 28.06 -33.73
CA GLU A 109 23.43 27.47 -34.28
C GLU A 109 23.45 25.94 -34.16
N GLU A 110 24.60 25.30 -34.41
CA GLU A 110 24.79 23.86 -34.22
C GLU A 110 24.64 23.45 -32.75
N HIS A 111 25.29 24.15 -31.82
CA HIS A 111 25.13 23.91 -30.38
C HIS A 111 23.71 24.13 -29.89
N VAL A 112 23.00 25.15 -30.40
CA VAL A 112 21.60 25.42 -30.07
C VAL A 112 20.73 24.27 -30.57
N ARG A 113 20.94 23.82 -31.81
CA ARG A 113 20.22 22.68 -32.37
C ARG A 113 20.46 21.41 -31.55
N GLU A 114 21.72 21.10 -31.23
CA GLU A 114 22.04 19.96 -30.36
C GLU A 114 21.39 20.08 -28.99
N GLY A 115 21.36 21.29 -28.41
CA GLY A 115 20.71 21.53 -27.13
C GLY A 115 19.21 21.27 -27.19
N VAL A 116 18.55 21.72 -28.25
CA VAL A 116 17.12 21.48 -28.49
C VAL A 116 16.84 19.99 -28.70
N GLU A 117 17.63 19.30 -29.52
CA GLU A 117 17.48 17.85 -29.75
C GLU A 117 17.66 17.04 -28.46
N LYS A 118 18.69 17.36 -27.66
CA LYS A 118 18.93 16.71 -26.36
C LYS A 118 17.78 16.99 -25.39
N ARG A 119 17.29 18.23 -25.33
CA ARG A 119 16.13 18.60 -24.51
C ARG A 119 14.90 17.80 -24.92
N ASP A 120 14.59 17.77 -26.21
CA ASP A 120 13.40 17.11 -26.73
C ASP A 120 13.47 15.59 -26.54
N ALA A 121 14.66 15.00 -26.68
CA ALA A 121 14.91 13.59 -26.35
C ALA A 121 14.67 13.29 -24.87
N LEU A 122 15.17 14.14 -23.96
CA LEU A 122 14.95 13.98 -22.51
C LEU A 122 13.47 14.15 -22.13
N ILE A 123 12.76 15.08 -22.78
CA ILE A 123 11.33 15.26 -22.59
C ILE A 123 10.57 14.02 -23.07
N ALA A 124 10.92 13.49 -24.25
CA ALA A 124 10.30 12.27 -24.77
C ALA A 124 10.54 11.06 -23.87
N GLU A 125 11.76 10.89 -23.36
CA GLU A 125 12.10 9.84 -22.40
C GLU A 125 11.34 10.01 -21.07
N GLY A 126 11.26 11.24 -20.56
CA GLY A 126 10.47 11.57 -19.37
C GLY A 126 8.98 11.25 -19.54
N HIS A 127 8.40 11.59 -20.69
CA HIS A 127 7.01 11.24 -20.98
C HIS A 127 6.81 9.73 -21.17
N ALA A 128 7.75 9.04 -21.82
CA ALA A 128 7.66 7.59 -22.00
C ALA A 128 7.75 6.84 -20.67
N THR A 129 8.64 7.27 -19.77
CA THR A 129 8.78 6.67 -18.43
C THR A 129 7.57 6.97 -17.56
N ALA A 130 7.05 8.21 -17.57
CA ALA A 130 5.82 8.58 -16.88
C ALA A 130 4.63 7.75 -17.38
N ALA A 131 4.45 7.63 -18.70
CA ALA A 131 3.39 6.81 -19.29
C ALA A 131 3.51 5.34 -18.89
N ARG A 132 4.74 4.80 -18.81
CA ARG A 132 4.98 3.42 -18.36
C ARG A 132 4.56 3.21 -16.90
N VAL A 133 4.94 4.14 -16.02
CA VAL A 133 4.58 4.06 -14.58
C VAL A 133 3.08 4.18 -14.39
N VAL A 134 2.42 5.09 -15.10
CA VAL A 134 0.95 5.23 -15.04
C VAL A 134 0.27 3.97 -15.53
N ALA A 135 0.69 3.41 -16.68
CA ALA A 135 0.11 2.17 -17.20
C ALA A 135 0.31 0.99 -16.24
N GLU A 136 1.48 0.88 -15.59
CA GLU A 136 1.74 -0.16 -14.59
C GLU A 136 0.88 0.04 -13.33
N ALA A 137 0.73 1.28 -12.85
CA ALA A 137 -0.11 1.59 -11.69
C ALA A 137 -1.59 1.30 -11.97
N GLU A 138 -2.10 1.71 -13.13
CA GLU A 138 -3.47 1.39 -13.56
C GLU A 138 -3.70 -0.11 -13.72
N ALA A 139 -2.72 -0.85 -14.27
CA ALA A 139 -2.81 -2.29 -14.39
C ALA A 139 -2.84 -2.98 -13.02
N LYS A 140 -2.00 -2.56 -12.07
CA LYS A 140 -2.02 -3.05 -10.68
C LYS A 140 -3.35 -2.73 -9.99
N GLN A 141 -3.86 -1.52 -10.15
CA GLN A 141 -5.15 -1.11 -9.59
C GLN A 141 -6.29 -1.98 -10.12
N ARG A 142 -6.36 -2.19 -11.44
CA ARG A 142 -7.38 -3.03 -12.07
C ARG A 142 -7.29 -4.49 -11.58
N ALA A 143 -6.07 -5.01 -11.44
CA ALA A 143 -5.84 -6.36 -10.92
C ALA A 143 -6.31 -6.49 -9.45
N GLN A 144 -6.01 -5.50 -8.60
CA GLN A 144 -6.47 -5.47 -7.21
C GLN A 144 -7.99 -5.39 -7.10
N ILE A 145 -8.64 -4.54 -7.90
CA ILE A 145 -10.10 -4.44 -7.93
C ILE A 145 -10.70 -5.79 -8.33
N THR A 146 -10.19 -6.42 -9.39
CA THR A 146 -10.67 -7.72 -9.84
C THR A 146 -10.50 -8.81 -8.77
N ALA A 147 -9.36 -8.80 -8.06
CA ALA A 147 -9.12 -9.73 -6.96
C ALA A 147 -10.11 -9.52 -5.80
N LEU A 148 -10.30 -8.27 -5.37
CA LEU A 148 -11.26 -7.92 -4.31
C LEU A 148 -12.70 -8.22 -4.70
N GLU A 149 -13.08 -8.03 -5.97
CA GLU A 149 -14.40 -8.42 -6.48
C GLU A 149 -14.59 -9.94 -6.45
N SER A 150 -13.57 -10.71 -6.80
CA SER A 150 -13.62 -12.19 -6.72
C SER A 150 -13.72 -12.69 -5.27
N GLU A 151 -13.02 -12.04 -4.33
CA GLU A 151 -13.10 -12.36 -2.91
C GLU A 151 -14.47 -11.99 -2.35
N ARG A 152 -14.95 -10.79 -2.65
CA ARG A 152 -16.29 -10.32 -2.25
C ARG A 152 -17.37 -11.28 -2.72
N THR A 153 -17.35 -11.69 -4.00
CA THR A 153 -18.34 -12.63 -4.54
C THR A 153 -18.21 -14.02 -3.92
N GLY A 154 -16.99 -14.47 -3.59
CA GLY A 154 -16.75 -15.69 -2.83
C GLY A 154 -17.36 -15.66 -1.43
N ILE A 155 -17.14 -14.57 -0.69
CA ILE A 155 -17.70 -14.36 0.65
C ILE A 155 -19.24 -14.26 0.58
N GLU A 156 -19.78 -13.51 -0.39
CA GLU A 156 -21.23 -13.40 -0.58
C GLU A 156 -21.88 -14.77 -0.84
N ARG A 157 -21.21 -15.63 -1.62
CA ARG A 157 -21.67 -17.00 -1.85
C ARG A 157 -21.64 -17.84 -0.58
N GLN A 158 -20.56 -17.76 0.20
CA GLN A 158 -20.46 -18.46 1.49
C GLN A 158 -21.55 -18.02 2.47
N ILE A 159 -21.88 -16.72 2.50
CA ILE A 159 -22.99 -16.20 3.32
C ILE A 159 -24.31 -16.83 2.91
N GLU A 160 -24.62 -16.92 1.61
CA GLU A 160 -25.88 -17.54 1.16
C GLU A 160 -25.90 -19.05 1.42
N GLU A 161 -24.77 -19.74 1.26
CA GLU A 161 -24.61 -21.15 1.63
C GLU A 161 -24.85 -21.37 3.13
N LEU A 162 -24.29 -20.53 4.01
CA LEU A 162 -24.54 -20.60 5.45
C LEU A 162 -26.00 -20.29 5.82
N ARG A 163 -26.61 -19.29 5.18
CA ARG A 163 -28.02 -18.94 5.40
C ARG A 163 -28.97 -20.04 4.95
N SER A 164 -28.72 -20.65 3.80
CA SER A 164 -29.50 -21.80 3.33
C SER A 164 -29.30 -23.01 4.24
N PHE A 165 -28.07 -23.30 4.64
CA PHE A 165 -27.78 -24.35 5.62
C PHE A 165 -28.52 -24.14 6.95
N GLU A 166 -28.53 -22.91 7.48
CA GLU A 166 -29.26 -22.58 8.71
C GLU A 166 -30.77 -22.82 8.55
N ARG A 167 -31.36 -22.34 7.45
CA ARG A 167 -32.79 -22.54 7.16
C ARG A 167 -33.13 -24.03 7.09
N ASP A 168 -32.35 -24.80 6.35
CA ASP A 168 -32.55 -26.23 6.17
C ASP A 168 -32.32 -27.00 7.48
N TYR A 169 -31.32 -26.62 8.26
CA TYR A 169 -31.03 -27.21 9.58
C TYR A 169 -32.18 -26.97 10.56
N ARG A 170 -32.71 -25.74 10.63
CA ARG A 170 -33.89 -25.41 11.45
C ARG A 170 -35.13 -26.21 11.00
N ALA A 171 -35.35 -26.35 9.70
CA ALA A 171 -36.46 -27.14 9.17
C ALA A 171 -36.32 -28.63 9.52
N LYS A 172 -35.13 -29.20 9.36
CA LYS A 172 -34.81 -30.60 9.74
C LYS A 172 -35.01 -30.84 11.23
N LEU A 173 -34.50 -29.94 12.09
CA LEU A 173 -34.66 -30.05 13.54
C LEU A 173 -36.13 -29.97 13.96
N LYS A 174 -36.91 -29.05 13.36
CA LYS A 174 -38.35 -28.97 13.60
C LYS A 174 -39.06 -30.26 13.19
N SER A 175 -38.81 -30.77 11.99
CA SER A 175 -39.41 -32.03 11.52
C SER A 175 -39.03 -33.22 12.41
N TYR A 176 -37.78 -33.29 12.86
CA TYR A 176 -37.30 -34.36 13.75
C TYR A 176 -38.04 -34.33 15.10
N ILE A 177 -38.17 -33.14 15.71
CA ILE A 177 -38.91 -32.96 16.96
C ILE A 177 -40.40 -33.29 16.76
N GLU A 178 -41.04 -32.83 15.68
CA GLU A 178 -42.45 -33.12 15.38
C GLU A 178 -42.70 -34.63 15.18
N THR A 179 -41.81 -35.33 14.49
CA THR A 179 -41.89 -36.79 14.34
C THR A 179 -41.76 -37.48 15.70
N HIS A 180 -40.77 -37.11 16.52
CA HIS A 180 -40.61 -37.70 17.85
C HIS A 180 -41.80 -37.43 18.77
N LEU A 181 -42.39 -36.24 18.73
CA LEU A 181 -43.60 -35.94 19.48
C LEU A 181 -44.78 -36.80 19.01
N ARG A 182 -44.96 -36.98 17.69
CA ARG A 182 -45.99 -37.89 17.16
C ARG A 182 -45.77 -39.35 17.58
N ASP A 183 -44.52 -39.82 17.57
CA ASP A 183 -44.20 -41.17 18.00
C ASP A 183 -44.53 -41.37 19.48
N LEU A 184 -44.19 -40.40 20.32
CA LEU A 184 -44.55 -40.40 21.75
C LEU A 184 -46.08 -40.36 21.97
N ASP A 185 -46.79 -39.49 21.26
CA ASP A 185 -48.25 -39.41 21.34
C ASP A 185 -48.91 -40.72 20.87
N SER A 186 -48.42 -41.33 19.80
CA SER A 186 -48.91 -42.62 19.30
C SER A 186 -48.66 -43.77 20.29
N THR A 187 -47.49 -43.76 20.95
CA THR A 187 -47.15 -44.72 22.00
C THR A 187 -48.03 -44.53 23.23
N GLY A 188 -48.37 -43.29 23.57
CA GLY A 188 -49.30 -42.95 24.65
C GLY A 188 -50.75 -43.37 24.37
N VAL A 189 -51.24 -43.18 23.13
CA VAL A 189 -52.61 -43.55 22.71
C VAL A 189 -52.79 -45.08 22.62
N GLY A 190 -51.71 -45.84 22.37
CA GLY A 190 -51.74 -47.31 22.30
C GLY A 190 -51.99 -48.04 23.63
N THR A 191 -52.05 -47.33 24.78
CA THR A 191 -52.21 -47.96 26.10
C THR A 191 -53.58 -47.75 26.77
N ASN A 192 -54.47 -46.93 26.18
CA ASN A 192 -55.82 -46.67 26.73
C ASN A 192 -56.96 -47.51 26.12
N GLY A 193 -56.63 -48.56 25.36
CA GLY A 193 -57.58 -49.49 24.76
C GLY A 193 -57.57 -50.87 25.44
N PHE A 194 -57.97 -50.96 26.71
CA PHE A 194 -58.27 -52.25 27.34
C PHE A 194 -59.49 -52.89 26.66
N LYS A 195 -59.25 -53.78 25.68
CA LYS A 195 -60.20 -54.81 25.29
C LYS A 195 -59.64 -56.17 25.67
N THR A 196 -60.28 -56.73 26.69
CA THR A 196 -60.28 -58.13 27.06
C THR A 196 -60.70 -59.01 25.89
N GLY A 197 -60.01 -60.14 25.72
CA GLY A 197 -60.57 -61.29 25.01
C GLY A 197 -59.65 -61.96 23.99
N GLY A 198 -59.07 -63.10 24.39
CA GLY A 198 -58.92 -64.24 23.49
C GLY A 198 -57.55 -64.42 22.85
N ASN A 199 -56.70 -65.20 23.52
CA ASN A 199 -55.71 -66.07 22.86
C ASN A 199 -56.48 -67.14 22.05
N PRO A 200 -56.03 -67.54 20.84
CA PRO A 200 -55.09 -68.65 20.83
C PRO A 200 -53.97 -68.59 19.74
N ALA A 201 -52.82 -69.10 20.15
CA ALA A 201 -52.00 -70.10 19.46
C ALA A 201 -51.43 -69.81 18.07
N VAL A 202 -50.14 -69.45 18.07
CA VAL A 202 -49.01 -70.09 17.37
C VAL A 202 -49.32 -70.84 16.05
N SER A 203 -48.84 -70.24 14.96
CA SER A 203 -48.25 -70.88 13.77
C SER A 203 -47.45 -69.76 13.08
N GLY A 204 -46.12 -69.73 13.05
CA GLY A 204 -45.26 -70.75 12.51
C GLY A 204 -44.94 -70.45 11.03
N GLN A 205 -44.36 -69.28 10.72
CA GLN A 205 -43.73 -69.04 9.43
C GLN A 205 -42.68 -67.92 9.52
N PHE A 206 -41.42 -68.35 9.52
CA PHE A 206 -40.23 -67.51 9.49
C PHE A 206 -39.94 -67.17 8.03
N ALA A 207 -40.30 -65.95 7.61
CA ALA A 207 -39.81 -65.36 6.37
C ALA A 207 -38.65 -64.42 6.73
N THR A 208 -37.44 -64.89 6.51
CA THR A 208 -36.20 -64.11 6.59
C THR A 208 -36.18 -63.08 5.46
N VAL A 209 -36.38 -61.81 5.80
CA VAL A 209 -36.05 -60.66 4.93
C VAL A 209 -34.89 -59.91 5.58
N ALA A 210 -33.85 -59.70 4.78
CA ALA A 210 -32.56 -59.15 5.14
C ALA A 210 -32.67 -57.77 5.80
N ALA A 211 -32.07 -57.65 7.00
CA ALA A 211 -31.84 -56.38 7.66
C ALA A 211 -30.69 -55.65 6.94
N GLY A 212 -31.02 -54.61 6.19
CA GLY A 212 -30.10 -53.51 5.94
C GLY A 212 -29.93 -52.75 7.26
N ASP A 213 -28.73 -52.83 7.82
CA ASP A 213 -28.32 -52.11 9.02
C ASP A 213 -28.13 -50.63 8.69
N ASP A 214 -29.21 -49.85 8.85
CA ASP A 214 -29.20 -48.39 8.74
C ASP A 214 -29.46 -47.77 10.13
N ARG A 215 -28.69 -48.23 11.14
CA ARG A 215 -28.60 -47.55 12.43
C ARG A 215 -27.61 -46.40 12.29
N GLN A 216 -28.18 -45.29 11.85
CA GLN A 216 -27.60 -43.96 11.83
C GLN A 216 -26.90 -43.66 13.17
N THR A 217 -25.57 -43.68 13.16
CA THR A 217 -24.75 -43.17 14.26
C THR A 217 -24.86 -41.64 14.29
N PRO A 218 -24.92 -41.00 15.49
CA PRO A 218 -24.91 -39.55 15.56
C PRO A 218 -23.54 -39.00 15.10
N PRO A 219 -23.48 -37.86 14.38
CA PRO A 219 -22.21 -37.32 13.92
C PRO A 219 -21.41 -36.73 15.10
N THR A 220 -20.21 -37.26 15.30
CA THR A 220 -19.20 -36.73 16.21
C THR A 220 -18.81 -35.31 15.80
N PHE A 221 -18.98 -34.34 16.71
CA PHE A 221 -18.47 -32.97 16.56
C PHE A 221 -16.93 -33.00 16.53
N GLN A 222 -16.34 -32.76 15.36
CA GLN A 222 -14.94 -32.42 15.27
C GLN A 222 -14.81 -30.92 15.53
N SER A 223 -14.22 -30.58 16.68
CA SER A 223 -13.87 -29.23 17.11
C SER A 223 -13.03 -28.53 16.03
N PHE A 224 -13.58 -27.49 15.40
CA PHE A 224 -12.79 -26.55 14.61
C PHE A 224 -12.17 -25.52 15.57
N GLY A 225 -10.98 -25.86 16.05
CA GLY A 225 -10.03 -24.92 16.63
C GLY A 225 -8.81 -24.87 15.72
N GLY A 226 -8.63 -23.73 15.05
CA GLY A 226 -7.51 -23.39 14.19
C GLY A 226 -7.54 -21.88 13.96
#